data_AF-A0A2E6EN56-F1
#
_entry.id   AF-A0A2E6EN56-F1
#
_cell.length_a   1.000
_cell.length_b   1.000
_cell.length_c   1.000
_cell.angle_alpha   90.00
_cell.angle_beta   90.00
_cell.angle_gamma   90.00
#
_symmetry.space_group_name_H-M   'P 1'
#
loop_
_entity.id
_entity.type
_entity.pdbx_description
1 polymer ?
#
loop_
_entity_poly.entity_id
_entity_poly.type
_entity_poly.pdbx_seq_one_letter_code
_entity_poly.pdbx_strand_id
1 'polypeptide(L)'
;MVRAETNTGISQSKRQLKFAREELEQKQYEKALRSAESALRLDPSQVEAILLKALAHRGLRHFKQARLLADAYVEELGLDQLSEDDKKLLERIQGAALSRPRGKRSTAQPAEVYTQVVDPQPYRERVESALAEGRCAASISAAFELTTVAPDYADGWRLSGDAQRCANQLRLALLDYRHYLKLGGEEPTVLRLVERLSPRYGRLIVGVKAPGESKGDLTVRLNWGEEGSRYEPLPDGRWLFQDLPTDTAMELVVSGLGLKTTVLNIEPYAAGETREELIEPEWLGLVTINLVDFPAELASTLLITEDRELQVGPGAKIRVTAVGLSAIVQNEFGTSTTHLHVVPDQQVTFDPRLYLPSRLTVSGLPAGSAVNMTVQTDDGRTVPGYADLPAAQGRIDRDTGVRIAPPYSFNSIAGGTGTLQVDHPLLGERQVELVLEGGALNASVFDWQPLPGVEKVKQAYDSWQQAEARARRGVLRTAVLAGVSGAMAVLGTGLFVGAVAEQLVVDEALQRALEKSDPASLDSAAITQAMADHAAARQRRDGLGAASALSFAVTGLGVSLTVTSGRFAKQRLQSVGPWQPELVE
;
A
#
# COMPACT_ATOMS: atom_id res chain seq x y z
N MET A 1 25.27 42.25 -35.99
CA MET A 1 24.82 40.85 -36.08
C MET A 1 24.50 40.22 -34.72
N VAL A 2 25.32 40.44 -33.67
CA VAL A 2 25.13 39.82 -32.33
C VAL A 2 23.75 40.05 -31.66
N ARG A 3 23.05 41.18 -31.90
CA ARG A 3 21.72 41.44 -31.29
C ARG A 3 20.56 40.60 -31.87
N ALA A 4 20.71 39.99 -33.05
CA ALA A 4 19.65 39.20 -33.67
C ALA A 4 19.62 37.75 -33.15
N GLU A 5 20.79 37.20 -32.77
CA GLU A 5 20.94 35.84 -32.23
C GLU A 5 20.48 35.74 -30.76
N THR A 6 20.67 36.79 -29.95
CA THR A 6 20.21 36.81 -28.55
C THR A 6 18.68 36.74 -28.43
N ASN A 7 17.94 37.32 -29.37
CA ASN A 7 16.47 37.28 -29.35
C ASN A 7 15.89 35.91 -29.74
N THR A 8 16.62 35.13 -30.53
CA THR A 8 16.19 33.77 -30.92
C THR A 8 16.39 32.77 -29.78
N GLY A 9 17.50 32.84 -29.04
CA GLY A 9 17.73 32.00 -27.85
C GLY A 9 16.68 32.20 -26.75
N ILE A 10 16.40 33.46 -26.38
CA ILE A 10 15.42 33.78 -25.33
C ILE A 10 14.00 33.34 -25.73
N SER A 11 13.60 33.55 -26.99
CA SER A 11 12.27 33.12 -27.46
C SER A 11 12.13 31.60 -27.50
N GLN A 12 13.20 30.88 -27.88
CA GLN A 12 13.24 29.42 -27.81
C GLN A 12 13.20 28.92 -26.37
N SER A 13 13.92 29.54 -25.44
CA SER A 13 13.88 29.19 -24.01
C SER A 13 12.46 29.32 -23.44
N LYS A 14 11.78 30.44 -23.70
CA LYS A 14 10.38 30.64 -23.29
C LYS A 14 9.43 29.57 -23.84
N ARG A 15 9.68 29.11 -25.07
CA ARG A 15 8.91 28.02 -25.68
C ARG A 15 9.16 26.68 -24.97
N GLN A 16 10.41 26.37 -24.65
CA GLN A 16 10.77 25.16 -23.90
C GLN A 16 10.17 25.16 -22.49
N LEU A 17 10.16 26.33 -21.83
CA LEU A 17 9.51 26.49 -20.54
C LEU A 17 8.00 26.24 -20.61
N LYS A 18 7.34 26.74 -21.67
CA LYS A 18 5.92 26.46 -21.90
C LYS A 18 5.66 24.95 -22.05
N PHE A 19 6.48 24.24 -22.82
CA PHE A 19 6.37 22.79 -22.94
C PHE A 19 6.57 22.08 -21.60
N ALA A 20 7.56 22.50 -20.80
CA ALA A 20 7.78 21.92 -19.48
C ALA A 20 6.55 22.02 -18.56
N ARG A 21 5.82 23.16 -18.59
CA ARG A 21 4.57 23.31 -17.83
C ARG A 21 3.48 22.37 -18.31
N GLU A 22 3.24 22.33 -19.63
CA GLU A 22 2.22 21.47 -20.24
C GLU A 22 2.51 19.98 -19.95
N GLU A 23 3.77 19.58 -20.00
CA GLU A 23 4.21 18.21 -19.70
C GLU A 23 4.04 17.86 -18.21
N LEU A 24 4.28 18.81 -17.30
CA LEU A 24 4.00 18.62 -15.86
C LEU A 24 2.52 18.42 -15.57
N GLU A 25 1.65 19.22 -16.19
CA GLU A 25 0.19 19.10 -16.06
C GLU A 25 -0.30 17.73 -16.55
N GLN A 26 0.31 17.22 -17.62
CA GLN A 26 0.05 15.89 -18.18
C GLN A 26 0.75 14.75 -17.41
N LYS A 27 1.46 15.06 -16.32
CA LYS A 27 2.25 14.10 -15.51
C LYS A 27 3.35 13.38 -16.31
N GLN A 28 3.83 13.98 -17.40
CA GLN A 28 4.95 13.48 -18.21
C GLN A 28 6.27 14.02 -17.65
N TYR A 29 6.58 13.65 -16.41
CA TYR A 29 7.64 14.29 -15.61
C TYR A 29 9.04 14.24 -16.25
N GLU A 30 9.41 13.13 -16.90
CA GLU A 30 10.72 13.02 -17.58
C GLU A 30 10.85 13.96 -18.78
N LYS A 31 9.77 14.16 -19.54
CA LYS A 31 9.77 15.12 -20.65
C LYS A 31 9.85 16.54 -20.12
N ALA A 32 9.06 16.84 -19.09
CA ALA A 32 9.11 18.15 -18.43
C ALA A 32 10.52 18.50 -17.94
N LEU A 33 11.27 17.53 -17.40
CA LEU A 33 12.67 17.71 -17.03
C LEU A 33 13.54 18.09 -18.23
N ARG A 34 13.44 17.37 -19.36
CA ARG A 34 14.20 17.67 -20.58
C ARG A 34 13.87 19.04 -21.17
N SER A 35 12.58 19.40 -21.18
CA SER A 35 12.11 20.70 -21.65
C SER A 35 12.61 21.84 -20.75
N ALA A 36 12.51 21.69 -19.44
CA ALA A 36 13.01 22.68 -18.48
C ALA A 36 14.55 22.81 -18.53
N GLU A 37 15.27 21.70 -18.68
CA GLU A 37 16.73 21.71 -18.87
C GLU A 37 17.13 22.40 -20.17
N SER A 38 16.39 22.15 -21.26
CA SER A 38 16.60 22.85 -22.53
C SER A 38 16.37 24.36 -22.39
N ALA A 39 15.37 24.78 -21.61
CA ALA A 39 15.14 26.19 -21.32
C ALA A 39 16.32 26.83 -20.57
N LEU A 40 16.83 26.19 -19.51
CA LEU A 40 18.01 26.67 -18.76
C LEU A 40 19.28 26.73 -19.62
N ARG A 41 19.46 25.77 -20.53
CA ARG A 41 20.61 25.79 -21.45
C ARG A 41 20.55 26.95 -22.45
N LEU A 42 19.35 27.28 -22.92
CA LEU A 42 19.14 28.38 -23.88
C LEU A 42 19.16 29.75 -23.22
N ASP A 43 18.67 29.85 -21.98
CA ASP A 43 18.67 31.06 -21.17
C ASP A 43 18.86 30.70 -19.69
N PRO A 44 20.10 30.81 -19.17
CA PRO A 44 20.40 30.53 -17.77
C PRO A 44 19.67 31.44 -16.77
N SER A 45 19.12 32.58 -17.21
CA SER A 45 18.37 33.52 -16.35
C SER A 45 16.91 33.10 -16.13
N GLN A 46 16.45 32.01 -16.78
CA GLN A 46 15.07 31.55 -16.66
C GLN A 46 14.82 30.77 -15.35
N VAL A 47 14.78 31.50 -14.23
CA VAL A 47 14.68 30.95 -12.86
C VAL A 47 13.50 29.99 -12.68
N GLU A 48 12.37 30.25 -13.34
CA GLU A 48 11.18 29.38 -13.27
C GLU A 48 11.44 27.94 -13.74
N ALA A 49 12.37 27.73 -14.67
CA ALA A 49 12.72 26.39 -15.12
C ALA A 49 13.26 25.53 -13.96
N ILE A 50 13.91 26.14 -12.96
CA ILE A 50 14.39 25.45 -11.75
C ILE A 50 13.20 24.90 -10.94
N LEU A 51 12.15 25.71 -10.75
CA LEU A 51 10.94 25.28 -10.04
C LEU A 51 10.22 24.14 -10.79
N LEU A 52 10.11 24.24 -12.12
CA LEU A 52 9.49 23.17 -12.92
C LEU A 52 10.29 21.85 -12.82
N LYS A 53 11.62 21.92 -12.78
CA LYS A 53 12.45 20.73 -12.52
C LYS A 53 12.20 20.17 -11.12
N ALA A 54 12.11 21.01 -10.09
CA ALA A 54 11.81 20.59 -8.73
C ALA A 54 10.47 19.82 -8.65
N LEU A 55 9.44 20.36 -9.30
CA LEU A 55 8.12 19.73 -9.38
C LEU A 55 8.14 18.41 -10.15
N ALA A 56 8.90 18.33 -11.24
CA ALA A 56 9.02 17.10 -12.02
C ALA A 56 9.75 16.00 -11.22
N HIS A 57 10.86 16.34 -10.55
CA HIS A 57 11.55 15.42 -9.65
C HIS A 57 10.65 14.94 -8.51
N ARG A 58 9.81 15.82 -7.95
CA ARG A 58 8.81 15.43 -6.95
C ARG A 58 7.79 14.45 -7.53
N GLY A 59 7.29 14.70 -8.75
CA GLY A 59 6.39 13.79 -9.47
C GLY A 59 6.99 12.38 -9.66
N LEU A 60 8.30 12.32 -9.94
CA LEU A 60 9.09 11.10 -10.02
C LEU A 60 9.49 10.51 -8.66
N ARG A 61 9.10 11.14 -7.54
CA ARG A 61 9.47 10.77 -6.16
C ARG A 61 10.98 10.87 -5.87
N HIS A 62 11.71 11.68 -6.63
CA HIS A 62 13.11 12.08 -6.42
C HIS A 62 13.16 13.25 -5.42
N PHE A 63 12.73 13.01 -4.18
CA PHE A 63 12.50 14.09 -3.20
C PHE A 63 13.75 14.88 -2.80
N LYS A 64 14.92 14.22 -2.72
CA LYS A 64 16.19 14.90 -2.40
C LYS A 64 16.53 15.94 -3.47
N GLN A 65 16.42 15.56 -4.74
CA GLN A 65 16.66 16.42 -5.90
C GLN A 65 15.62 17.54 -5.98
N ALA A 66 14.34 17.21 -5.77
CA ALA A 66 13.27 18.20 -5.76
C ALA A 66 13.52 19.30 -4.71
N ARG A 67 14.01 18.92 -3.52
CA ARG A 67 14.33 19.86 -2.46
C ARG A 67 15.54 20.74 -2.81
N LEU A 68 16.63 20.16 -3.31
CA LEU A 68 17.81 20.94 -3.71
C LEU A 68 17.47 22.01 -4.78
N LEU A 69 16.67 21.63 -5.78
CA LEU A 69 16.20 22.56 -6.81
C LEU A 69 15.24 23.62 -6.24
N ALA A 70 14.36 23.25 -5.31
CA ALA A 70 13.48 24.20 -4.63
C ALA A 70 14.28 25.23 -3.82
N ASP A 71 15.31 24.79 -3.09
CA ASP A 71 16.19 25.68 -2.32
C ASP A 71 16.98 26.62 -3.26
N ALA A 72 17.44 26.12 -4.42
CA ALA A 72 18.06 26.94 -5.46
C ALA A 72 17.10 27.99 -6.03
N TYR A 73 15.83 27.64 -6.29
CA TYR A 73 14.82 28.59 -6.76
C TYR A 73 14.58 29.73 -5.76
N VAL A 74 14.53 29.41 -4.47
CA VAL A 74 14.37 30.41 -3.39
C VAL A 74 15.58 31.33 -3.29
N GLU A 75 16.80 30.82 -3.46
CA GLU A 75 18.03 31.62 -3.44
C GLU A 75 18.05 32.66 -4.57
N GLU A 76 17.65 32.26 -5.79
CA GLU A 76 17.68 33.13 -6.97
C GLU A 76 16.68 34.30 -6.90
N LEU A 77 15.46 34.05 -6.40
CA LEU A 77 14.42 35.09 -6.31
C LEU A 77 14.45 35.85 -4.98
N GLY A 78 14.89 35.20 -3.91
CA GLY A 78 14.67 35.65 -2.54
C GLY A 78 13.24 35.40 -2.07
N LEU A 79 13.09 35.06 -0.78
CA LEU A 79 11.80 34.70 -0.17
C LEU A 79 10.70 35.76 -0.34
N ASP A 80 11.08 37.04 -0.32
CA ASP A 80 10.16 38.16 -0.40
C ASP A 80 9.57 38.38 -1.80
N GLN A 81 10.24 37.85 -2.83
CA GLN A 81 9.80 37.98 -4.23
C GLN A 81 8.95 36.79 -4.70
N LEU A 82 8.80 35.75 -3.87
CA LEU A 82 8.02 34.57 -4.21
C LEU A 82 6.52 34.89 -4.24
N SER A 83 5.85 34.43 -5.29
CA SER A 83 4.39 34.45 -5.34
C SER A 83 3.79 33.52 -4.27
N GLU A 84 2.55 33.80 -3.82
CA GLU A 84 1.86 32.92 -2.86
C GLU A 84 1.64 31.50 -3.40
N ASP A 85 1.49 31.36 -4.72
CA ASP A 85 1.37 30.05 -5.36
C ASP A 85 2.70 29.30 -5.34
N ASP A 86 3.83 29.98 -5.57
CA ASP A 86 5.16 29.38 -5.47
C ASP A 86 5.46 28.93 -4.03
N LYS A 87 5.12 29.76 -3.02
CA LYS A 87 5.27 29.38 -1.61
C LYS A 87 4.51 28.10 -1.30
N LYS A 88 3.24 27.98 -1.72
CA LYS A 88 2.45 26.76 -1.57
C LYS A 88 3.06 25.56 -2.30
N LEU A 89 3.63 25.75 -3.48
CA LEU A 89 4.30 24.67 -4.22
C LEU A 89 5.58 24.21 -3.50
N LEU A 90 6.37 25.14 -2.97
CA LEU A 90 7.57 24.85 -2.19
C LEU A 90 7.23 24.12 -0.89
N GLU A 91 6.21 24.56 -0.15
CA GLU A 91 5.71 23.85 1.04
C GLU A 91 5.30 22.41 0.70
N ARG A 92 4.66 22.21 -0.46
CA ARG A 92 4.28 20.87 -0.92
C ARG A 92 5.49 20.00 -1.32
N ILE A 93 6.57 20.60 -1.83
CA ILE A 93 7.83 19.89 -2.11
C ILE A 93 8.51 19.50 -0.79
N GLN A 94 8.60 20.44 0.16
CA GLN A 94 9.25 20.24 1.46
C GLN A 94 8.48 19.28 2.36
N GLY A 95 7.16 19.40 2.47
CA GLY A 95 6.30 18.55 3.31
C GLY A 95 6.22 17.08 2.84
N ALA A 96 6.36 16.85 1.53
CA ALA A 96 6.36 15.50 0.96
C ALA A 96 7.62 14.70 1.34
N ALA A 97 8.76 15.37 1.60
CA ALA A 97 9.98 14.71 2.06
C ALA A 97 9.82 14.20 3.51
N LEU A 98 9.15 14.98 4.37
CA LEU A 98 9.00 14.70 5.80
C LEU A 98 7.93 13.63 6.11
N SER A 99 6.97 13.43 5.22
CA SER A 99 5.79 12.58 5.46
C SER A 99 5.96 11.12 5.01
N ARG A 100 7.18 10.65 4.74
CA ARG A 100 7.39 9.25 4.35
C ARG A 100 7.09 8.31 5.54
N PRO A 101 6.08 7.41 5.44
CA PRO A 101 5.92 6.37 6.44
C PRO A 101 7.18 5.51 6.45
N ARG A 102 7.82 5.37 7.62
CA ARG A 102 9.09 4.65 7.85
C ARG A 102 9.10 3.18 7.39
N GLY A 103 7.99 2.60 6.95
CA GLY A 103 7.82 1.16 6.78
C GLY A 103 8.02 0.56 5.38
N LYS A 104 8.18 1.34 4.30
CA LYS A 104 8.38 0.75 2.96
C LYS A 104 9.43 1.53 2.18
N ARG A 105 10.67 1.02 2.18
CA ARG A 105 11.69 1.42 1.19
C ARG A 105 11.11 1.05 -0.18
N SER A 106 10.62 2.05 -0.89
CA SER A 106 10.29 1.91 -2.31
C SER A 106 11.55 1.43 -3.01
N THR A 107 11.54 0.21 -3.54
CA THR A 107 12.49 -0.30 -4.53
C THR A 107 12.26 0.41 -5.86
N ALA A 108 12.13 1.74 -5.83
CA ALA A 108 12.17 2.53 -7.04
C ALA A 108 13.49 2.14 -7.71
N GLN A 109 13.38 1.43 -8.82
CA GLN A 109 14.53 1.04 -9.62
C GLN A 109 15.35 2.32 -9.81
N PRO A 110 16.67 2.30 -9.55
CA PRO A 110 17.51 3.42 -9.92
C PRO A 110 17.15 3.71 -11.37
N ALA A 111 16.58 4.91 -11.62
CA ALA A 111 16.15 5.32 -12.95
C ALA A 111 17.25 4.89 -13.91
N GLU A 112 16.94 4.05 -14.91
CA GLU A 112 17.93 3.54 -15.86
C GLU A 112 18.79 4.73 -16.27
N VAL A 113 20.00 4.79 -15.70
CA VAL A 113 20.87 5.95 -15.85
C VAL A 113 21.26 5.88 -17.30
N TYR A 114 20.70 6.78 -18.10
CA TYR A 114 20.96 6.89 -19.52
C TYR A 114 22.49 6.88 -19.71
N THR A 115 23.05 5.76 -20.16
CA THR A 115 24.49 5.56 -20.41
C THR A 115 24.97 6.30 -21.65
N GLN A 116 24.24 7.34 -22.06
CA GLN A 116 24.73 8.24 -23.08
C GLN A 116 25.95 8.94 -22.52
N VAL A 117 27.05 8.90 -23.26
CA VAL A 117 28.23 9.71 -22.98
C VAL A 117 27.81 11.16 -23.16
N VAL A 118 27.40 11.79 -22.07
CA VAL A 118 27.05 13.21 -22.05
C VAL A 118 28.32 14.00 -21.80
N ASP A 119 28.53 15.04 -22.60
CA ASP A 119 29.62 15.99 -22.40
C ASP A 119 29.44 16.71 -21.05
N PRO A 120 30.39 16.58 -20.09
CA PRO A 120 30.27 17.22 -18.79
C PRO A 120 30.47 18.75 -18.84
N GLN A 121 31.00 19.31 -19.93
CA GLN A 121 31.38 20.73 -19.97
C GLN A 121 30.23 21.72 -19.71
N PRO A 122 29.06 21.60 -20.34
CA PRO A 122 27.95 22.52 -20.07
C PRO A 122 27.46 22.50 -18.62
N TYR A 123 27.59 21.35 -17.95
CA TYR A 123 27.25 21.23 -16.53
C TYR A 123 28.32 21.90 -15.66
N ARG A 124 29.60 21.68 -15.97
CA ARG A 124 30.73 22.31 -15.31
C ARG A 124 30.65 23.84 -15.37
N GLU A 125 30.45 24.41 -16.55
CA GLU A 125 30.37 25.88 -16.74
C GLU A 125 29.29 26.51 -15.88
N ARG A 126 28.13 25.84 -15.73
CA ARG A 126 27.05 26.31 -14.84
C ARG A 126 27.44 26.30 -13.37
N VAL A 127 28.15 25.27 -12.91
CA VAL A 127 28.64 25.22 -11.52
C VAL A 127 29.65 26.33 -11.28
N GLU A 128 30.62 26.50 -12.18
CA GLU A 128 31.68 27.51 -12.06
C GLU A 128 31.09 28.93 -12.11
N SER A 129 30.13 29.22 -12.99
CA SER A 129 29.43 30.51 -13.05
C SER A 129 28.68 30.80 -11.74
N ALA A 130 27.89 29.83 -11.25
CA ALA A 130 27.14 30.00 -10.00
C ALA A 130 28.07 30.22 -8.80
N LEU A 131 29.19 29.49 -8.71
CA LEU A 131 30.22 29.68 -7.69
C LEU A 131 30.87 31.07 -7.77
N ALA A 132 31.22 31.54 -8.97
CA ALA A 132 31.83 32.85 -9.18
C ALA A 132 30.90 34.00 -8.76
N GLU A 133 29.59 33.79 -8.87
CA GLU A 133 28.56 34.74 -8.48
C GLU A 133 28.11 34.59 -7.01
N GLY A 134 28.60 33.57 -6.29
CA GLY A 134 28.23 33.28 -4.90
C GLY A 134 26.83 32.68 -4.72
N ARG A 135 26.24 32.13 -5.78
CA ARG A 135 24.92 31.46 -5.78
C ARG A 135 25.08 30.00 -5.37
N CYS A 136 25.13 29.76 -4.06
CA CYS A 136 25.57 28.50 -3.49
C CYS A 136 24.58 27.35 -3.69
N ALA A 137 23.28 27.53 -3.46
CA ALA A 137 22.28 26.50 -3.71
C ALA A 137 22.14 26.18 -5.20
N ALA A 138 22.20 27.19 -6.07
CA ALA A 138 22.27 26.99 -7.52
C ALA A 138 23.50 26.16 -7.93
N SER A 139 24.67 26.46 -7.35
CA SER A 139 25.89 25.69 -7.60
C SER A 139 25.79 24.23 -7.12
N ILE A 140 25.13 23.97 -5.97
CA ILE A 140 24.90 22.61 -5.47
C ILE A 140 24.01 21.83 -6.42
N SER A 141 22.91 22.44 -6.87
CA SER A 141 22.00 21.80 -7.81
C SER A 141 22.71 21.45 -9.13
N ALA A 142 23.49 22.38 -9.68
CA ALA A 142 24.24 22.14 -10.91
C ALA A 142 25.33 21.07 -10.72
N ALA A 143 26.01 21.04 -9.57
CA ALA A 143 27.04 20.06 -9.28
C ALA A 143 26.46 18.66 -9.06
N PHE A 144 25.28 18.56 -8.45
CA PHE A 144 24.53 17.32 -8.34
C PHE A 144 24.16 16.76 -9.71
N GLU A 145 23.71 17.59 -10.65
CA GLU A 145 23.46 17.18 -12.04
C GLU A 145 24.75 16.67 -12.71
N LEU A 146 25.85 17.41 -12.58
CA LEU A 146 27.15 17.04 -13.14
C LEU A 146 27.62 15.67 -12.64
N THR A 147 27.60 15.45 -11.32
CA THR A 147 28.03 14.18 -10.69
C THR A 147 27.07 13.02 -10.96
N THR A 148 25.81 13.30 -11.27
CA THR A 148 24.84 12.26 -11.69
C THR A 148 25.09 11.83 -13.13
N VAL A 149 25.34 12.80 -14.02
CA VAL A 149 25.54 12.57 -15.45
C VAL A 149 26.93 12.01 -15.76
N ALA A 150 27.95 12.42 -15.01
CA ALA A 150 29.34 11.99 -15.17
C ALA A 150 29.94 11.57 -13.82
N PRO A 151 29.55 10.41 -13.25
CA PRO A 151 29.98 10.00 -11.91
C PRO A 151 31.48 9.72 -11.80
N ASP A 152 32.15 9.36 -12.89
CA ASP A 152 33.59 9.09 -12.93
C ASP A 152 34.43 10.34 -13.25
N TYR A 153 33.79 11.50 -13.48
CA TYR A 153 34.49 12.75 -13.76
C TYR A 153 34.95 13.41 -12.46
N ALA A 154 36.23 13.18 -12.11
CA ALA A 154 36.82 13.66 -10.85
C ALA A 154 36.53 15.15 -10.59
N ASP A 155 36.83 16.03 -11.55
CA ASP A 155 36.61 17.48 -11.44
C ASP A 155 35.15 17.86 -11.08
N GLY A 156 34.16 17.04 -11.46
CA GLY A 156 32.78 17.24 -11.06
C GLY A 156 32.56 17.11 -9.56
N TRP A 157 33.22 16.15 -8.91
CA TRP A 157 33.19 15.98 -7.45
C TRP A 157 33.97 17.07 -6.72
N ARG A 158 35.06 17.58 -7.30
CA ARG A 158 35.73 18.78 -6.77
C ARG A 158 34.79 19.98 -6.74
N LEU A 159 34.12 20.25 -7.87
CA LEU A 159 33.17 21.36 -8.00
C LEU A 159 31.95 21.18 -7.08
N SER A 160 31.49 19.94 -6.87
CA SER A 160 30.47 19.63 -5.86
C SER A 160 30.95 19.99 -4.46
N GLY A 161 32.18 19.61 -4.09
CA GLY A 161 32.77 20.01 -2.82
C GLY A 161 32.85 21.52 -2.62
N ASP A 162 33.23 22.26 -3.67
CA ASP A 162 33.25 23.73 -3.65
C ASP A 162 31.85 24.34 -3.49
N ALA A 163 30.84 23.81 -4.18
CA ALA A 163 29.45 24.21 -4.06
C ALA A 163 28.89 23.97 -2.65
N GLN A 164 29.14 22.80 -2.07
CA GLN A 164 28.75 22.49 -0.70
C GLN A 164 29.44 23.41 0.31
N ARG A 165 30.72 23.73 0.09
CA ARG A 165 31.47 24.65 0.95
C ARG A 165 30.93 26.08 0.86
N CYS A 166 30.53 26.54 -0.33
CA CYS A 166 29.85 27.82 -0.53
C CYS A 166 28.62 27.92 0.38
N ALA A 167 27.79 26.87 0.42
CA ALA A 167 26.60 26.82 1.26
C ALA A 167 26.86 26.48 2.74
N ASN A 168 28.12 26.50 3.19
CA ASN A 168 28.54 26.10 4.54
C ASN A 168 28.13 24.66 4.94
N GLN A 169 27.91 23.78 3.96
CA GLN A 169 27.63 22.35 4.16
C GLN A 169 28.95 21.58 4.23
N LEU A 170 29.79 21.94 5.20
CA LEU A 170 31.20 21.55 5.27
C LEU A 170 31.42 20.03 5.29
N ARG A 171 30.47 19.26 5.82
CA ARG A 171 30.55 17.80 5.88
C ARG A 171 30.37 17.18 4.50
N LEU A 172 29.35 17.62 3.79
CA LEU A 172 29.07 17.17 2.42
C LEU A 172 30.21 17.59 1.49
N ALA A 173 30.76 18.80 1.68
CA ALA A 173 31.94 19.26 0.98
C ALA A 173 33.13 18.30 1.17
N LEU A 174 33.41 17.90 2.41
CA LEU A 174 34.48 16.95 2.73
C LEU A 174 34.26 15.58 2.06
N LEU A 175 33.03 15.06 2.06
CA LEU A 175 32.70 13.80 1.40
C LEU A 175 32.93 13.86 -0.12
N ASP A 176 32.53 14.96 -0.76
CA ASP A 176 32.72 15.17 -2.20
C ASP A 176 34.20 15.32 -2.57
N TYR A 177 34.98 16.05 -1.77
CA TYR A 177 36.43 16.15 -1.97
C TYR A 177 37.15 14.80 -1.80
N ARG A 178 36.73 13.95 -0.85
CA ARG A 178 37.28 12.58 -0.75
C ARG A 178 36.95 11.74 -1.98
N HIS A 179 35.75 11.91 -2.54
CA HIS A 179 35.38 11.22 -3.77
C HIS A 179 36.25 11.67 -4.95
N TYR A 180 36.51 12.98 -5.08
CA TYR A 180 37.47 13.52 -6.04
C TYR A 180 38.85 12.86 -5.91
N LEU A 181 39.40 12.77 -4.69
CA LEU A 181 40.69 12.13 -4.45
C LEU A 181 40.66 10.62 -4.80
N LYS A 182 39.56 9.93 -4.51
CA LYS A 182 39.37 8.51 -4.84
C LYS A 182 39.39 8.26 -6.36
N LEU A 183 38.91 9.22 -7.14
CA LEU A 183 38.94 9.17 -8.61
C LEU A 183 40.31 9.60 -9.20
N GLY A 184 41.35 9.76 -8.38
CA GLY A 184 42.69 10.14 -8.82
C GLY A 184 42.90 11.65 -8.95
N GLY A 185 42.05 12.47 -8.33
CA GLY A 185 42.29 13.91 -8.22
C GLY A 185 43.50 14.22 -7.34
N GLU A 186 44.36 15.14 -7.78
CA GLU A 186 45.64 15.46 -7.11
C GLU A 186 45.80 16.95 -6.76
N GLU A 187 44.75 17.77 -6.87
CA GLU A 187 44.88 19.21 -6.65
C GLU A 187 45.33 19.54 -5.20
N PRO A 188 46.47 20.23 -4.98
CA PRO A 188 47.00 20.50 -3.64
C PRO A 188 46.11 21.39 -2.76
N THR A 189 45.20 22.17 -3.37
CA THR A 189 44.21 22.96 -2.65
C THR A 189 43.17 22.06 -1.98
N VAL A 190 42.69 21.03 -2.69
CA VAL A 190 41.69 20.07 -2.20
C VAL A 190 42.28 19.22 -1.08
N LEU A 191 43.52 18.75 -1.21
CA LEU A 191 44.23 18.03 -0.15
C LEU A 191 44.28 18.86 1.15
N ARG A 192 44.68 20.13 1.06
CA ARG A 192 44.70 21.04 2.22
C ARG A 192 43.31 21.34 2.79
N LEU A 193 42.26 21.35 1.95
CA LEU A 193 40.88 21.49 2.41
C LEU A 193 40.43 20.25 3.18
N VAL A 194 40.72 19.05 2.69
CA VAL A 194 40.42 17.79 3.38
C VAL A 194 41.16 17.73 4.73
N GLU A 195 42.45 18.07 4.77
CA GLU A 195 43.23 18.14 6.01
C GLU A 195 42.65 19.15 7.03
N ARG A 196 42.14 20.29 6.56
CA ARG A 196 41.56 21.32 7.43
C ARG A 196 40.16 20.96 7.92
N LEU A 197 39.34 20.31 7.09
CA LEU A 197 37.96 19.98 7.41
C LEU A 197 37.85 18.69 8.24
N SER A 198 38.71 17.69 7.99
CA SER A 198 38.64 16.39 8.67
C SER A 198 38.63 16.47 10.21
N PRO A 199 39.47 17.30 10.87
CA PRO A 199 39.47 17.42 12.33
C PRO A 199 38.20 18.03 12.93
N ARG A 200 37.24 18.48 12.13
CA ARG A 200 35.93 18.95 12.62
C ARG A 200 34.94 17.82 12.86
N TYR A 201 35.27 16.61 12.42
CA TYR A 201 34.38 15.45 12.44
C TYR A 201 35.00 14.31 13.24
N GLY A 202 34.15 13.43 13.74
CA GLY A 202 34.57 12.23 14.45
C GLY A 202 34.97 11.11 13.49
N ARG A 203 35.72 10.13 14.02
CA ARG A 203 36.01 8.86 13.35
C ARG A 203 35.67 7.72 14.29
N LEU A 204 35.04 6.68 13.76
CA LEU A 204 34.74 5.46 14.50
C LEU A 204 35.42 4.28 13.83
N ILE A 205 36.25 3.57 14.57
CA ILE A 205 36.82 2.29 14.14
C ILE A 205 36.09 1.19 14.89
N VAL A 206 35.40 0.34 14.17
CA VAL A 206 34.65 -0.79 14.74
C VAL A 206 35.44 -2.07 14.50
N GLY A 207 35.78 -2.77 15.58
CA GLY A 207 36.15 -4.18 15.53
C GLY A 207 34.95 -5.04 15.89
N VAL A 208 34.74 -6.14 15.15
CA VAL A 208 33.71 -7.12 15.50
C VAL A 208 34.39 -8.46 15.75
N LYS A 209 34.29 -8.96 16.98
CA LYS A 209 34.78 -10.27 17.36
C LYS A 209 33.62 -11.26 17.27
N ALA A 210 33.45 -11.82 16.09
CA ALA A 210 32.44 -12.84 15.83
C ALA A 210 33.07 -14.22 15.58
N PRO A 211 32.34 -15.33 15.84
CA PRO A 211 32.81 -16.68 15.54
C PRO A 211 33.21 -16.84 14.07
N GLY A 212 34.19 -17.70 13.79
CA GLY A 212 34.81 -17.83 12.47
C GLY A 212 33.82 -18.04 11.31
N GLU A 213 32.74 -18.80 11.54
CA GLU A 213 31.70 -19.05 10.53
C GLU A 213 30.89 -17.82 10.12
N SER A 214 30.82 -16.79 10.97
CA SER A 214 30.02 -15.58 10.71
C SER A 214 30.77 -14.48 9.96
N LYS A 215 32.10 -14.56 9.86
CA LYS A 215 32.93 -13.45 9.34
C LYS A 215 32.61 -13.04 7.90
N GLY A 216 32.11 -13.97 7.08
CA GLY A 216 31.75 -13.70 5.69
C GLY A 216 30.44 -12.91 5.50
N ASP A 217 29.54 -12.94 6.48
CA ASP A 217 28.17 -12.40 6.39
C ASP A 217 27.92 -11.22 7.35
N LEU A 218 28.98 -10.63 7.90
CA LEU A 218 28.87 -9.49 8.81
C LEU A 218 28.40 -8.23 8.09
N THR A 219 27.31 -7.66 8.60
CA THR A 219 26.80 -6.35 8.20
C THR A 219 26.98 -5.38 9.34
N VAL A 220 27.85 -4.38 9.14
CA VAL A 220 28.05 -3.27 10.09
C VAL A 220 27.47 -2.01 9.48
N ARG A 221 26.52 -1.39 10.17
CA ARG A 221 25.82 -0.19 9.72
C ARG A 221 25.77 0.83 10.83
N LEU A 222 26.17 2.06 10.54
CA LEU A 222 25.99 3.19 11.45
C LEU A 222 24.84 4.05 10.91
N ASN A 223 23.79 4.18 11.72
CA ASN A 223 22.59 4.95 11.38
C ASN A 223 22.64 6.29 12.11
N TRP A 224 22.50 7.40 11.37
CA TRP A 224 22.21 8.72 11.92
C TRP A 224 21.35 9.50 10.92
N GLY A 225 20.17 9.95 11.33
CA GLY A 225 19.25 10.64 10.42
C GLY A 225 18.81 9.77 9.21
N GLU A 226 18.67 10.39 8.03
CA GLU A 226 18.20 9.73 6.81
C GLU A 226 19.32 9.08 5.98
N GLU A 227 20.59 9.39 6.27
CA GLU A 227 21.74 8.88 5.52
C GLU A 227 22.45 7.80 6.34
N GLY A 228 22.54 6.58 5.80
CA GLY A 228 23.43 5.56 6.37
C GLY A 228 24.89 5.89 6.07
N SER A 229 25.79 5.60 7.00
CA SER A 229 27.23 5.69 6.73
C SER A 229 27.67 4.84 5.55
N ARG A 230 28.63 5.38 4.80
CA ARG A 230 29.64 4.55 4.13
C ARG A 230 30.77 4.25 5.12
N TYR A 231 31.29 3.04 5.08
CA TYR A 231 32.50 2.66 5.80
C TYR A 231 33.59 2.28 4.81
N GLU A 232 34.83 2.29 5.29
CA GLU A 232 36.00 1.75 4.62
C GLU A 232 36.47 0.51 5.39
N PRO A 233 36.51 -0.69 4.77
CA PRO A 233 37.07 -1.87 5.42
C PRO A 233 38.59 -1.68 5.57
N LEU A 234 39.11 -1.94 6.78
CA LEU A 234 40.53 -1.89 7.09
C LEU A 234 41.20 -3.27 6.84
N PRO A 235 42.52 -3.31 6.54
CA PRO A 235 43.23 -4.56 6.25
C PRO A 235 43.20 -5.61 7.38
N ASP A 236 42.98 -5.16 8.62
CA ASP A 236 42.89 -6.01 9.82
C ASP A 236 41.46 -6.55 10.07
N GLY A 237 40.51 -6.29 9.16
CA GLY A 237 39.12 -6.72 9.27
C GLY A 237 38.25 -5.82 10.13
N ARG A 238 38.73 -4.63 10.53
CA ARG A 238 37.91 -3.59 11.18
C ARG A 238 37.19 -2.72 10.15
N TRP A 239 36.20 -1.95 10.59
CA TRP A 239 35.44 -1.01 9.76
C TRP A 239 35.71 0.41 10.22
N LEU A 240 36.12 1.28 9.30
CA LEU A 240 36.37 2.69 9.58
C LEU A 240 35.22 3.54 9.03
N PHE A 241 34.53 4.21 9.93
CA PHE A 241 33.56 5.25 9.65
C PHE A 241 34.25 6.60 9.82
N GLN A 242 34.32 7.39 8.76
CA GLN A 242 34.95 8.71 8.76
C GLN A 242 33.90 9.82 8.68
N ASP A 243 34.35 11.04 8.99
CA ASP A 243 33.59 12.26 8.81
C ASP A 243 32.23 12.22 9.55
N LEU A 244 32.23 11.70 10.78
CA LEU A 244 31.03 11.58 11.62
C LEU A 244 30.65 12.92 12.25
N PRO A 245 29.34 13.22 12.38
CA PRO A 245 28.89 14.45 12.99
C PRO A 245 29.20 14.45 14.49
N THR A 246 29.58 15.61 15.03
CA THR A 246 29.99 15.77 16.44
C THR A 246 28.82 16.04 17.39
N ASP A 247 27.67 16.39 16.86
CA ASP A 247 26.49 16.85 17.61
C ASP A 247 25.30 15.88 17.54
N THR A 248 25.46 14.76 16.82
CA THR A 248 24.38 13.83 16.51
C THR A 248 24.68 12.48 17.13
N ALA A 249 23.78 11.98 17.98
CA ALA A 249 23.85 10.61 18.47
C ALA A 249 23.62 9.62 17.32
N MET A 250 24.30 8.48 17.38
CA MET A 250 24.27 7.50 16.29
C MET A 250 23.97 6.10 16.82
N GLU A 251 23.39 5.25 15.98
CA GLU A 251 23.12 3.86 16.31
C GLU A 251 23.99 2.96 15.44
N LEU A 252 24.93 2.25 16.06
CA LEU A 252 25.74 1.24 15.40
C LEU A 252 25.02 -0.10 15.47
N VAL A 253 24.59 -0.60 14.32
CA VAL A 253 23.91 -1.88 14.16
C VAL A 253 24.89 -2.88 13.57
N VAL A 254 25.17 -3.94 14.32
CA VAL A 254 25.94 -5.10 13.87
C VAL A 254 24.99 -6.28 13.76
N SER A 255 24.84 -6.81 12.54
CA SER A 255 24.07 -8.02 12.27
C SER A 255 24.85 -8.96 11.36
N GLY A 256 24.40 -10.20 11.25
CA GLY A 256 25.00 -11.19 10.39
C GLY A 256 24.44 -12.56 10.65
N LEU A 257 24.75 -13.50 9.75
CA LEU A 257 24.22 -14.85 9.83
C LEU A 257 24.67 -15.55 11.12
N GLY A 258 23.71 -16.02 11.92
CA GLY A 258 23.94 -16.70 13.19
C GLY A 258 24.21 -15.78 14.38
N LEU A 259 24.14 -14.47 14.19
CA LEU A 259 24.38 -13.48 15.25
C LEU A 259 23.08 -12.82 15.68
N LYS A 260 23.01 -12.48 16.97
CA LYS A 260 21.99 -11.57 17.48
C LYS A 260 22.28 -10.15 17.00
N THR A 261 21.28 -9.49 16.44
CA THR A 261 21.43 -8.09 16.04
C THR A 261 21.75 -7.26 17.28
N THR A 262 22.94 -6.65 17.27
CA THR A 262 23.43 -5.82 18.37
C THR A 262 23.34 -4.36 17.96
N VAL A 263 22.59 -3.57 18.73
CA VAL A 263 22.45 -2.12 18.54
C VAL A 263 23.18 -1.41 19.67
N LEU A 264 24.21 -0.64 19.31
CA LEU A 264 25.00 0.16 20.23
C LEU A 264 24.73 1.64 19.98
N ASN A 265 24.31 2.35 21.02
CA ASN A 265 24.17 3.81 20.97
C ASN A 265 25.54 4.45 21.12
N ILE A 266 25.95 5.19 20.09
CA ILE A 266 27.21 5.92 20.07
C ILE A 266 26.93 7.38 20.44
N GLU A 267 27.52 7.81 21.55
CA GLU A 267 27.43 9.21 21.99
C GLU A 267 28.05 10.16 20.96
N PRO A 268 27.56 11.41 20.87
CA PRO A 268 28.14 12.43 20.00
C PRO A 268 29.66 12.58 20.21
N TYR A 269 30.39 12.83 19.13
CA TYR A 269 31.85 12.94 19.15
C TYR A 269 32.33 14.35 19.47
N ALA A 270 33.47 14.49 20.14
CA ALA A 270 34.22 15.72 20.08
C ALA A 270 34.84 15.92 18.68
N ALA A 271 35.08 17.17 18.28
CA ALA A 271 35.72 17.48 17.00
C ALA A 271 37.11 16.83 16.91
N GLY A 272 37.30 15.98 15.90
CA GLY A 272 38.56 15.28 15.64
C GLY A 272 38.77 14.03 16.50
N GLU A 273 37.82 13.69 17.37
CA GLU A 273 37.86 12.47 18.17
C GLU A 273 37.88 11.23 17.26
N THR A 274 38.78 10.31 17.56
CA THR A 274 38.76 8.95 17.01
C THR A 274 38.41 8.00 18.14
N ARG A 275 37.28 7.30 18.01
CA ARG A 275 36.84 6.28 18.96
C ARG A 275 37.01 4.91 18.34
N GLU A 276 37.45 3.95 19.14
CA GLU A 276 37.47 2.55 18.76
C GLU A 276 36.42 1.81 19.58
N GLU A 277 35.58 1.03 18.91
CA GLU A 277 34.56 0.20 19.55
C GLU A 277 34.82 -1.26 19.18
N LEU A 278 34.88 -2.14 20.19
CA LEU A 278 34.97 -3.57 19.99
C LEU A 278 33.65 -4.21 20.38
N ILE A 279 32.97 -4.80 19.40
CA ILE A 279 31.65 -5.42 19.58
C ILE A 279 31.82 -6.94 19.55
N GLU A 280 31.26 -7.61 20.56
CA GLU A 280 31.19 -9.07 20.66
C GLU A 280 29.71 -9.49 20.59
N PRO A 281 29.11 -9.60 19.38
CA PRO A 281 27.70 -9.97 19.24
C PRO A 281 27.46 -11.41 19.73
N GLU A 282 26.30 -11.64 20.34
CA GLU A 282 25.89 -12.96 20.84
C GLU A 282 25.71 -13.95 19.68
N TRP A 283 26.35 -15.13 19.77
CA TRP A 283 26.19 -16.22 18.79
C TRP A 283 24.92 -17.00 19.07
N LEU A 284 23.96 -16.92 18.15
CA LEU A 284 22.68 -17.62 18.21
C LEU A 284 22.71 -18.97 17.47
N GLY A 285 23.75 -19.22 16.69
CA GLY A 285 23.89 -20.46 15.91
C GLY A 285 23.13 -20.45 14.59
N LEU A 286 23.39 -21.47 13.79
CA LEU A 286 22.85 -21.60 12.43
C LEU A 286 21.95 -22.82 12.34
N VAL A 287 20.84 -22.70 11.62
CA VAL A 287 19.99 -23.83 11.27
C VAL A 287 19.91 -23.94 9.75
N THR A 288 19.87 -25.16 9.25
CA THR A 288 19.63 -25.40 7.82
C THR A 288 18.16 -25.76 7.62
N ILE A 289 17.44 -24.94 6.87
CA ILE A 289 16.05 -25.22 6.48
C ILE A 289 16.06 -25.90 5.12
N ASN A 290 15.52 -27.12 5.10
CA ASN A 290 15.22 -27.85 3.86
C ASN A 290 13.75 -27.58 3.55
N LEU A 291 13.47 -26.75 2.55
CA LEU A 291 12.11 -26.55 2.07
C LEU A 291 11.69 -27.77 1.26
N VAL A 292 10.57 -28.41 1.61
CA VAL A 292 10.01 -29.49 0.81
C VAL A 292 9.70 -28.97 -0.60
N ASP A 293 9.85 -29.83 -1.61
CA ASP A 293 9.49 -29.47 -2.98
C ASP A 293 7.97 -29.44 -3.18
N PHE A 294 7.47 -28.42 -3.87
CA PHE A 294 6.06 -28.21 -4.17
C PHE A 294 5.90 -27.32 -5.42
N PRO A 295 4.77 -27.39 -6.14
CA PRO A 295 4.55 -26.51 -7.29
C PRO A 295 4.59 -25.03 -6.90
N ALA A 296 5.49 -24.25 -7.52
CA ALA A 296 5.71 -22.84 -7.21
C ALA A 296 4.48 -21.94 -7.42
N GLU A 297 3.48 -22.42 -8.17
CA GLU A 297 2.20 -21.76 -8.42
C GLU A 297 1.27 -21.80 -7.20
N LEU A 298 1.41 -22.79 -6.31
CA LEU A 298 0.52 -22.96 -5.17
C LEU A 298 0.74 -21.90 -4.08
N ALA A 299 2.00 -21.52 -3.85
CA ALA A 299 2.35 -20.54 -2.84
C ALA A 299 3.77 -20.00 -3.02
N SER A 300 4.02 -18.88 -2.37
CA SER A 300 5.34 -18.32 -2.15
C SER A 300 5.69 -18.39 -0.67
N THR A 301 6.96 -18.70 -0.34
CA THR A 301 7.43 -18.79 1.05
C THR A 301 8.44 -17.69 1.34
N LEU A 302 8.21 -16.94 2.40
CA LEU A 302 9.11 -15.92 2.94
C LEU A 302 9.55 -16.35 4.34
N LEU A 303 10.86 -16.57 4.52
CA LEU A 303 11.44 -16.79 5.84
C LEU A 303 11.85 -15.45 6.45
N ILE A 304 11.32 -15.15 7.63
CA ILE A 304 11.73 -14.00 8.44
C ILE A 304 12.65 -14.51 9.54
N THR A 305 13.83 -13.91 9.62
CA THR A 305 14.91 -14.26 10.55
C THR A 305 15.35 -13.00 11.29
N GLU A 306 16.14 -13.15 12.36
CA GLU A 306 16.70 -12.02 13.11
C GLU A 306 17.49 -11.02 12.23
N ASP A 307 18.19 -11.52 11.22
CA ASP A 307 19.09 -10.72 10.39
C ASP A 307 18.51 -10.30 9.03
N ARG A 308 17.50 -11.02 8.52
CA ARG A 308 16.98 -10.81 7.15
C ARG A 308 15.64 -11.46 6.86
N GLU A 309 15.01 -11.01 5.77
CA GLU A 309 13.87 -11.65 5.11
C GLU A 309 14.36 -12.34 3.84
N LEU A 310 13.97 -13.61 3.62
CA LEU A 310 14.42 -14.43 2.50
C LEU A 310 13.24 -15.04 1.76
N GLN A 311 13.06 -14.69 0.49
CA GLN A 311 12.15 -15.40 -0.40
C GLN A 311 12.76 -16.75 -0.77
N VAL A 312 12.04 -17.84 -0.50
CA VAL A 312 12.55 -19.19 -0.69
C VAL A 312 11.72 -19.94 -1.72
N GLY A 313 12.39 -20.50 -2.73
CA GLY A 313 11.77 -21.35 -3.74
C GLY A 313 11.65 -22.81 -3.30
N PRO A 314 10.75 -23.59 -3.92
CA PRO A 314 10.57 -25.02 -3.62
C PRO A 314 11.87 -25.83 -3.68
N GLY A 315 12.04 -26.80 -2.78
CA GLY A 315 13.23 -27.67 -2.73
C GLY A 315 14.52 -26.98 -2.25
N ALA A 316 14.48 -25.68 -1.93
CA ALA A 316 15.68 -24.96 -1.53
C ALA A 316 16.22 -25.41 -0.17
N LYS A 317 17.55 -25.42 -0.06
CA LYS A 317 18.29 -25.67 1.18
C LYS A 317 19.01 -24.39 1.59
N ILE A 318 18.57 -23.77 2.69
CA ILE A 318 19.05 -22.44 3.11
C ILE A 318 19.55 -22.48 4.54
N ARG A 319 20.70 -21.84 4.80
CA ARG A 319 21.21 -21.59 6.15
C ARG A 319 20.69 -20.25 6.66
N VAL A 320 20.11 -20.26 7.85
CA VAL A 320 19.54 -19.07 8.52
C VAL A 320 19.94 -19.04 10.00
N THR A 321 19.78 -17.89 10.65
CA THR A 321 19.97 -17.73 12.09
C THR A 321 18.94 -18.56 12.86
N ALA A 322 19.37 -19.31 13.88
CA ALA A 322 18.56 -20.30 14.58
C ALA A 322 17.58 -19.74 15.62
N VAL A 323 17.27 -18.44 15.62
CA VAL A 323 16.39 -17.79 16.60
C VAL A 323 15.40 -16.88 15.89
N GLY A 324 14.17 -16.80 16.40
CA GLY A 324 13.13 -15.92 15.87
C GLY A 324 12.61 -16.31 14.49
N LEU A 325 12.90 -17.53 14.02
CA LEU A 325 12.56 -17.96 12.67
C LEU A 325 11.04 -18.08 12.50
N SER A 326 10.51 -17.34 11.54
CA SER A 326 9.11 -17.41 11.15
C SER A 326 9.01 -17.67 9.65
N ALA A 327 8.07 -18.52 9.24
CA ALA A 327 7.75 -18.74 7.84
C ALA A 327 6.39 -18.12 7.52
N ILE A 328 6.35 -17.29 6.48
CA ILE A 328 5.13 -16.76 5.90
C ILE A 328 4.88 -17.49 4.58
N VAL A 329 3.73 -18.17 4.48
CA VAL A 329 3.27 -18.84 3.27
C VAL A 329 2.14 -18.01 2.69
N GLN A 330 2.26 -17.60 1.43
CA GLN A 330 1.32 -16.71 0.76
C GLN A 330 0.84 -17.30 -0.57
N ASN A 331 -0.48 -17.21 -0.82
CA ASN A 331 -1.11 -17.54 -2.10
C ASN A 331 -2.25 -16.55 -2.41
N GLU A 332 -3.12 -16.88 -3.38
CA GLU A 332 -4.26 -16.04 -3.76
C GLU A 332 -5.38 -15.95 -2.70
N PHE A 333 -5.38 -16.85 -1.71
CA PHE A 333 -6.36 -16.87 -0.61
C PHE A 333 -5.88 -16.12 0.63
N GLY A 334 -4.61 -15.71 0.68
CA GLY A 334 -4.08 -14.85 1.74
C GLY A 334 -2.69 -15.23 2.21
N THR A 335 -2.42 -15.05 3.50
CA THR A 335 -1.11 -15.27 4.14
C THR A 335 -1.25 -16.04 5.43
N SER A 336 -0.42 -17.06 5.64
CA SER A 336 -0.33 -17.84 6.87
C SER A 336 1.06 -17.69 7.47
N THR A 337 1.15 -17.42 8.77
CA THR A 337 2.42 -17.26 9.49
C THR A 337 2.60 -18.38 10.50
N THR A 338 3.78 -18.97 10.54
CA THR A 338 4.16 -19.97 11.54
C THR A 338 5.54 -19.71 12.11
N HIS A 339 5.70 -19.92 13.42
CA HIS A 339 7.00 -19.86 14.08
C HIS A 339 7.64 -21.24 14.04
N LEU A 340 8.87 -21.32 13.55
CA LEU A 340 9.60 -22.57 13.45
C LEU A 340 10.45 -22.75 14.71
N HIS A 341 10.17 -23.83 15.44
CA HIS A 341 11.02 -24.25 16.54
C HIS A 341 12.28 -24.90 15.98
N VAL A 342 13.40 -24.19 16.07
CA VAL A 342 14.68 -24.61 15.54
C VAL A 342 15.71 -24.69 16.66
N VAL A 343 16.65 -25.62 16.52
CA VAL A 343 17.81 -25.74 17.41
C VAL A 343 19.06 -25.47 16.57
N PRO A 344 20.05 -24.72 17.10
CA PRO A 344 21.34 -24.53 16.43
C PRO A 344 21.97 -25.83 15.94
N ASP A 345 22.62 -25.76 14.79
CA ASP A 345 23.33 -26.82 14.09
C ASP A 345 22.48 -28.02 13.67
N GLN A 346 21.15 -27.88 13.71
CA GLN A 346 20.22 -28.88 13.19
C GLN A 346 19.77 -28.56 11.76
N GLN A 347 19.24 -29.61 11.11
CA GLN A 347 18.49 -29.46 9.88
C GLN A 347 17.01 -29.59 10.19
N VAL A 348 16.21 -28.63 9.73
CA VAL A 348 14.75 -28.66 9.88
C VAL A 348 14.12 -28.73 8.49
N THR A 349 13.22 -29.68 8.32
CA THR A 349 12.42 -29.78 7.09
C THR A 349 11.15 -29.00 7.28
N PHE A 350 10.89 -28.02 6.42
CA PHE A 350 9.68 -27.21 6.45
C PHE A 350 8.84 -27.54 5.22
N ASP A 351 7.58 -27.95 5.44
CA ASP A 351 6.62 -28.24 4.37
C ASP A 351 5.57 -27.12 4.30
N PRO A 352 5.65 -26.20 3.31
CA PRO A 352 4.69 -25.11 3.17
C PRO A 352 3.25 -25.58 2.91
N ARG A 353 3.06 -26.82 2.42
CA ARG A 353 1.74 -27.36 2.08
C ARG A 353 0.81 -27.43 3.29
N LEU A 354 1.36 -27.71 4.47
CA LEU A 354 0.63 -27.75 5.74
C LEU A 354 0.13 -26.36 6.19
N TYR A 355 0.65 -25.30 5.58
CA TYR A 355 0.38 -23.91 5.93
C TYR A 355 -0.25 -23.15 4.78
N LEU A 356 -0.72 -23.82 3.72
CA LEU A 356 -1.35 -23.16 2.58
C LEU A 356 -2.59 -22.40 3.06
N PRO A 357 -2.64 -21.07 2.84
CA PRO A 357 -3.83 -20.30 3.14
C PRO A 357 -5.00 -20.76 2.27
N SER A 358 -6.18 -20.81 2.87
CA SER A 358 -7.45 -21.18 2.26
C SER A 358 -8.47 -20.08 2.49
N ARG A 359 -9.53 -20.13 1.69
CA ARG A 359 -10.73 -19.30 1.88
C ARG A 359 -11.89 -20.20 2.27
N LEU A 360 -12.61 -19.86 3.33
CA LEU A 360 -13.88 -20.49 3.68
C LEU A 360 -15.02 -19.51 3.43
N THR A 361 -15.92 -19.83 2.52
CA THR A 361 -17.16 -19.10 2.32
C THR A 361 -18.31 -19.82 3.04
N VAL A 362 -18.92 -19.15 4.01
CA VAL A 362 -20.06 -19.68 4.75
C VAL A 362 -21.33 -18.97 4.32
N SER A 363 -22.34 -19.74 3.92
CA SER A 363 -23.68 -19.26 3.61
C SER A 363 -24.68 -19.68 4.69
N GLY A 364 -25.86 -19.05 4.73
CA GLY A 364 -26.89 -19.38 5.73
C GLY A 364 -26.67 -18.75 7.12
N LEU A 365 -25.70 -17.86 7.27
CA LEU A 365 -25.47 -17.20 8.56
C LEU A 365 -26.59 -16.19 8.88
N PRO A 366 -27.16 -16.20 10.10
CA PRO A 366 -28.10 -15.16 10.51
C PRO A 366 -27.43 -13.77 10.56
N ALA A 367 -28.11 -12.74 10.08
CA ALA A 367 -27.63 -11.37 10.15
C ALA A 367 -27.64 -10.87 11.60
N GLY A 368 -26.58 -10.18 12.03
CA GLY A 368 -26.43 -9.75 13.43
C GLY A 368 -25.72 -10.76 14.33
N SER A 369 -25.28 -11.90 13.78
CA SER A 369 -24.45 -12.86 14.51
C SER A 369 -22.99 -12.42 14.65
N ALA A 370 -22.39 -12.77 15.78
CA ALA A 370 -20.94 -12.89 15.92
C ALA A 370 -20.53 -14.31 15.51
N VAL A 371 -19.57 -14.43 14.60
CA VAL A 371 -19.10 -15.70 14.06
C VAL A 371 -17.65 -15.90 14.43
N ASN A 372 -17.41 -16.90 15.29
CA ASN A 372 -16.09 -17.33 15.71
C ASN A 372 -15.75 -18.62 14.98
N MET A 373 -14.59 -18.68 14.36
CA MET A 373 -14.07 -19.87 13.72
C MET A 373 -12.75 -20.22 14.36
N THR A 374 -12.55 -21.50 14.63
CA THR A 374 -11.33 -22.02 15.25
C THR A 374 -10.88 -23.21 14.42
N VAL A 375 -9.71 -23.14 13.78
CA VAL A 375 -9.20 -24.26 12.95
C VAL A 375 -7.95 -24.82 13.59
N GLN A 376 -7.96 -26.11 13.88
CA GLN A 376 -6.80 -26.87 14.30
C GLN A 376 -6.09 -27.42 13.07
N THR A 377 -4.86 -26.96 12.85
CA THR A 377 -3.99 -27.44 11.76
C THR A 377 -3.42 -28.82 12.07
N ASP A 378 -2.88 -29.50 11.06
CA ASP A 378 -2.31 -30.84 11.22
C ASP A 378 -1.13 -30.91 12.23
N ASP A 379 -0.45 -29.78 12.47
CA ASP A 379 0.59 -29.62 13.48
C ASP A 379 0.04 -29.31 14.89
N GLY A 380 -1.28 -29.33 15.06
CA GLY A 380 -1.98 -29.13 16.33
C GLY A 380 -2.17 -27.67 16.75
N ARG A 381 -1.73 -26.69 15.94
CA ARG A 381 -1.93 -25.27 16.25
C ARG A 381 -3.37 -24.84 15.96
N THR A 382 -3.83 -23.83 16.68
CA THR A 382 -5.17 -23.29 16.55
C THR A 382 -5.14 -21.90 15.90
N VAL A 383 -5.82 -21.73 14.77
CA VAL A 383 -5.95 -20.47 14.05
C VAL A 383 -7.37 -19.91 14.25
N PRO A 384 -7.53 -18.78 14.96
CA PRO A 384 -8.83 -18.16 15.14
C PRO A 384 -9.22 -17.28 13.94
N GLY A 385 -10.52 -17.19 13.66
CA GLY A 385 -11.14 -16.26 12.73
C GLY A 385 -12.38 -15.65 13.38
N TYR A 386 -12.61 -14.35 13.14
CA TYR A 386 -13.70 -13.60 13.77
C TYR A 386 -14.43 -12.75 12.72
N ALA A 387 -15.75 -12.69 12.80
CA ALA A 387 -16.57 -11.80 12.00
C ALA A 387 -17.85 -11.37 12.72
N ASP A 388 -18.11 -10.06 12.72
CA ASP A 388 -19.42 -9.51 13.09
C ASP A 388 -20.25 -9.29 11.83
N LEU A 389 -21.42 -9.94 11.76
CA LEU A 389 -22.32 -9.79 10.63
C LEU A 389 -23.29 -8.62 10.87
N PRO A 390 -23.44 -7.69 9.91
CA PRO A 390 -24.32 -6.54 10.07
C PRO A 390 -25.79 -6.96 10.13
N ALA A 391 -26.48 -6.63 11.23
CA ALA A 391 -27.88 -6.97 11.47
C ALA A 391 -28.86 -6.43 10.41
N ALA A 392 -28.53 -5.32 9.76
CA ALA A 392 -29.41 -4.69 8.77
C ALA A 392 -29.31 -5.30 7.35
N GLN A 393 -28.32 -6.15 7.07
CA GLN A 393 -28.08 -6.68 5.73
C GLN A 393 -28.59 -8.12 5.60
N GLY A 394 -29.03 -8.49 4.41
CA GLY A 394 -29.44 -9.87 4.11
C GLY A 394 -30.89 -10.03 3.67
N ARG A 395 -31.24 -11.27 3.33
CA ARG A 395 -32.56 -11.67 2.85
C ARG A 395 -33.40 -12.23 4.00
N ILE A 396 -34.64 -11.79 4.11
CA ILE A 396 -35.60 -12.39 5.05
C ILE A 396 -36.04 -13.75 4.49
N ASP A 397 -35.83 -14.81 5.25
CA ASP A 397 -36.39 -16.13 4.99
C ASP A 397 -37.92 -16.08 5.11
N ARG A 398 -38.63 -16.58 4.09
CA ARG A 398 -40.08 -16.39 3.96
C ARG A 398 -40.89 -17.26 4.91
N ASP A 399 -40.29 -18.33 5.44
CA ASP A 399 -40.99 -19.30 6.28
C ASP A 399 -40.81 -19.02 7.77
N THR A 400 -39.71 -18.36 8.13
CA THR A 400 -39.35 -18.09 9.54
C THR A 400 -39.24 -16.62 9.89
N GLY A 401 -39.11 -15.72 8.90
CA GLY A 401 -38.84 -14.31 9.13
C GLY A 401 -37.40 -14.01 9.57
N VAL A 402 -36.54 -15.02 9.73
CA VAL A 402 -35.13 -14.82 10.08
C VAL A 402 -34.42 -14.08 8.94
N ARG A 403 -33.61 -13.08 9.26
CA ARG A 403 -32.77 -12.39 8.27
C ARG A 403 -31.46 -13.16 8.11
N ILE A 404 -31.20 -13.63 6.89
CA ILE A 404 -29.99 -14.37 6.53
C ILE A 404 -29.01 -13.42 5.84
N ALA A 405 -27.81 -13.27 6.42
CA ALA A 405 -26.74 -12.46 5.88
C ALA A 405 -26.28 -12.98 4.50
N PRO A 406 -25.71 -12.12 3.65
CA PRO A 406 -24.98 -12.57 2.46
C PRO A 406 -23.86 -13.54 2.84
N PRO A 407 -23.42 -14.43 1.92
CA PRO A 407 -22.29 -15.32 2.17
C PRO A 407 -21.06 -14.54 2.64
N TYR A 408 -20.47 -14.99 3.74
CA TYR A 408 -19.29 -14.37 4.33
C TYR A 408 -18.06 -15.22 4.04
N SER A 409 -16.94 -14.57 3.69
CA SER A 409 -15.69 -15.28 3.37
C SER A 409 -14.61 -14.95 4.39
N PHE A 410 -14.13 -15.99 5.07
CA PHE A 410 -12.92 -15.95 5.85
C PHE A 410 -11.73 -16.24 4.93
N ASN A 411 -10.70 -15.38 4.94
CA ASN A 411 -9.48 -15.53 4.15
C ASN A 411 -8.31 -15.86 5.08
N SER A 412 -7.17 -16.29 4.51
CA SER A 412 -5.94 -16.56 5.27
C SER A 412 -6.10 -17.63 6.36
N ILE A 413 -6.98 -18.62 6.14
CA ILE A 413 -7.20 -19.71 7.10
C ILE A 413 -6.32 -20.89 6.71
N ALA A 414 -5.67 -21.56 7.65
CA ALA A 414 -4.97 -22.79 7.34
C ALA A 414 -5.95 -23.97 7.12
N GLY A 415 -5.54 -24.98 6.36
CA GLY A 415 -6.27 -26.25 6.28
C GLY A 415 -6.25 -27.01 7.62
N GLY A 416 -7.24 -27.87 7.85
CA GLY A 416 -7.36 -28.66 9.07
C GLY A 416 -8.80 -28.88 9.52
N THR A 417 -8.97 -29.39 10.74
CA THR A 417 -10.28 -29.58 11.37
C THR A 417 -10.61 -28.40 12.25
N GLY A 418 -11.78 -27.81 12.10
CA GLY A 418 -12.18 -26.65 12.88
C GLY A 418 -13.61 -26.70 13.36
N THR A 419 -13.99 -25.64 14.06
CA THR A 419 -15.36 -25.40 14.50
C THR A 419 -15.78 -23.98 14.16
N LEU A 420 -16.99 -23.84 13.62
CA LEU A 420 -17.66 -22.56 13.43
C LEU A 420 -18.71 -22.41 14.52
N GLN A 421 -18.51 -21.45 15.41
CA GLN A 421 -19.46 -21.05 16.45
C GLN A 421 -20.16 -19.78 16.00
N VAL A 422 -21.48 -19.81 15.99
CA VAL A 422 -22.33 -18.66 15.64
C VAL A 422 -23.11 -18.30 16.89
N ASP A 423 -22.89 -17.09 17.38
CA ASP A 423 -23.63 -16.50 18.50
C ASP A 423 -24.55 -15.40 17.95
N HIS A 424 -25.85 -15.51 18.19
CA HIS A 424 -26.84 -14.53 17.79
C HIS A 424 -27.69 -14.08 18.99
N PRO A 425 -27.80 -12.77 19.28
CA PRO A 425 -28.48 -12.26 20.47
C PRO A 425 -29.91 -12.77 20.67
N LEU A 426 -30.66 -12.97 19.57
CA LEU A 426 -32.05 -13.46 19.61
C LEU A 426 -32.23 -14.94 19.30
N LEU A 427 -31.31 -15.55 18.54
CA LEU A 427 -31.49 -16.91 18.03
C LEU A 427 -30.74 -17.92 18.91
N GLY A 428 -29.82 -17.45 19.76
CA GLY A 428 -28.95 -18.29 20.59
C GLY A 428 -27.65 -18.65 19.87
N GLU A 429 -27.00 -19.68 20.39
CA GLU A 429 -25.69 -20.12 19.95
C GLU A 429 -25.76 -21.52 19.33
N ARG A 430 -24.96 -21.77 18.29
CA ARG A 430 -24.70 -23.11 17.75
C ARG A 430 -23.28 -23.23 17.24
N GLN A 431 -22.69 -24.40 17.44
CA GLN A 431 -21.38 -24.77 16.91
C GLN A 431 -21.53 -25.88 15.86
N VAL A 432 -20.72 -25.82 14.79
CA VAL A 432 -20.66 -26.80 13.72
C VAL A 432 -19.20 -27.16 13.45
N GLU A 433 -18.90 -28.45 13.34
CA GLU A 433 -17.57 -28.93 12.94
C GLU A 433 -17.38 -28.77 11.44
N LEU A 434 -16.16 -28.44 11.02
CA LEU A 434 -15.78 -28.24 9.63
C LEU A 434 -14.41 -28.84 9.36
N VAL A 435 -14.20 -29.28 8.12
CA VAL A 435 -12.91 -29.75 7.63
C VAL A 435 -12.53 -28.86 6.45
N LEU A 436 -11.37 -28.22 6.53
CA LEU A 436 -10.86 -27.32 5.51
C LEU A 436 -9.67 -27.95 4.79
N GLU A 437 -9.75 -27.96 3.46
CA GLU A 437 -8.60 -28.28 2.62
C GLU A 437 -7.68 -27.06 2.51
N GLY A 438 -6.39 -27.25 2.77
CA GLY A 438 -5.35 -26.23 2.68
C GLY A 438 -5.08 -25.81 1.23
N GLY A 439 -4.96 -24.51 0.95
CA GLY A 439 -4.72 -24.01 -0.41
C GLY A 439 -5.92 -24.09 -1.34
N ALA A 440 -7.14 -24.21 -0.80
CA ALA A 440 -8.36 -24.40 -1.59
C ALA A 440 -9.47 -23.40 -1.23
N LEU A 441 -10.43 -23.28 -2.15
CA LEU A 441 -11.73 -22.66 -1.92
C LEU A 441 -12.63 -23.66 -1.19
N ASN A 442 -12.90 -23.38 0.08
CA ASN A 442 -13.80 -24.16 0.90
C ASN A 442 -15.16 -23.44 0.98
N ALA A 443 -16.24 -24.22 0.97
CA ALA A 443 -17.59 -23.70 1.13
C ALA A 443 -18.36 -24.51 2.17
N SER A 444 -19.17 -23.83 2.97
CA SER A 444 -20.06 -24.47 3.95
C SER A 444 -21.41 -23.75 4.02
N VAL A 445 -22.44 -24.50 4.37
CA VAL A 445 -23.78 -23.97 4.64
C VAL A 445 -24.04 -24.13 6.13
N PHE A 446 -24.19 -23.01 6.82
CA PHE A 446 -24.60 -23.01 8.22
C PHE A 446 -26.11 -23.20 8.29
N ASP A 447 -26.52 -24.35 8.81
CA ASP A 447 -27.92 -24.62 9.11
C ASP A 447 -28.31 -23.85 10.37
N TRP A 448 -29.07 -22.77 10.19
CA TRP A 448 -29.51 -21.92 11.28
C TRP A 448 -30.84 -22.38 11.90
N GLN A 449 -31.59 -23.28 11.27
CA GLN A 449 -32.95 -23.64 11.69
C GLN A 449 -33.02 -24.25 13.11
N PRO A 450 -32.04 -25.08 13.54
CA PRO A 450 -32.00 -25.63 14.91
C PRO A 450 -31.58 -24.64 16.00
N LEU A 451 -31.32 -23.37 15.67
CA LEU A 451 -31.04 -22.35 16.70
C LEU A 451 -32.29 -22.16 17.60
N PRO A 452 -32.13 -22.14 18.93
CA PRO A 452 -33.26 -22.20 19.86
C PRO A 452 -34.26 -21.04 19.73
N GLY A 453 -33.82 -19.86 19.30
CA GLY A 453 -34.70 -18.69 19.13
C GLY A 453 -35.47 -18.62 17.81
N VAL A 454 -35.24 -19.55 16.87
CA VAL A 454 -35.89 -19.52 15.54
C VAL A 454 -37.40 -19.63 15.65
N GLU A 455 -37.91 -20.52 16.50
CA GLU A 455 -39.35 -20.72 16.66
C GLU A 455 -40.04 -19.48 17.24
N LYS A 456 -39.36 -18.76 18.15
CA LYS A 456 -39.86 -17.48 18.69
C LYS A 456 -39.95 -16.41 17.61
N VAL A 457 -38.90 -16.26 16.80
CA VAL A 457 -38.88 -15.30 15.67
C VAL A 457 -39.94 -15.66 14.63
N LYS A 458 -40.11 -16.95 14.33
CA LYS A 458 -41.14 -17.45 13.41
C LYS A 458 -42.55 -17.12 13.89
N GLN A 459 -42.87 -17.37 15.17
CA GLN A 459 -44.18 -17.01 15.72
C GLN A 459 -44.44 -15.50 15.67
N ALA A 460 -43.43 -14.68 15.96
CA ALA A 460 -43.52 -13.23 15.81
C ALA A 460 -43.73 -12.82 14.34
N TYR A 461 -43.04 -13.47 13.40
CA TYR A 461 -43.18 -13.23 11.97
C TYR A 461 -44.57 -13.62 11.44
N ASP A 462 -45.09 -14.78 11.84
CA ASP A 462 -46.45 -15.22 11.51
C ASP A 462 -47.49 -14.22 12.03
N SER A 463 -47.30 -13.72 13.26
CA SER A 463 -48.18 -12.69 13.84
C SER A 463 -48.14 -11.38 13.03
N TRP A 464 -46.95 -10.98 12.56
CA TRP A 464 -46.74 -9.82 11.70
C TRP A 464 -47.39 -10.02 10.32
N GLN A 465 -47.20 -11.18 9.67
CA GLN A 465 -47.82 -11.51 8.39
C GLN A 465 -49.36 -11.49 8.50
N GLN A 466 -49.92 -12.02 9.59
CA GLN A 466 -51.36 -11.97 9.85
C GLN A 466 -51.86 -10.54 10.09
N ALA A 467 -51.09 -9.68 10.75
CA ALA A 467 -51.40 -8.27 10.93
C ALA A 467 -51.35 -7.50 9.60
N GLU A 468 -50.32 -7.75 8.79
CA GLU A 468 -50.17 -7.17 7.45
C GLU A 468 -51.31 -7.60 6.52
N ALA A 469 -51.65 -8.89 6.50
CA ALA A 469 -52.77 -9.42 5.72
C ALA A 469 -54.13 -8.85 6.16
N ARG A 470 -54.32 -8.59 7.47
CA ARG A 470 -55.51 -7.89 7.99
C ARG A 470 -55.53 -6.43 7.54
N ALA A 471 -54.41 -5.72 7.61
CA ALA A 471 -54.29 -4.34 7.15
C ALA A 471 -54.58 -4.22 5.63
N ARG A 472 -53.96 -5.08 4.80
CA ARG A 472 -54.18 -5.14 3.35
C ARG A 472 -55.64 -5.45 2.98
N ARG A 473 -56.28 -6.41 3.66
CA ARG A 473 -57.72 -6.69 3.47
C ARG A 473 -58.60 -5.50 3.85
N GLY A 474 -58.22 -4.75 4.89
CA GLY A 474 -58.89 -3.50 5.26
C GLY A 474 -58.84 -2.44 4.15
N VAL A 475 -57.69 -2.29 3.49
CA VAL A 475 -57.51 -1.36 2.35
C VAL A 475 -58.33 -1.79 1.13
N LEU A 476 -58.36 -3.08 0.80
CA LEU A 476 -59.16 -3.59 -0.31
C LEU A 476 -60.67 -3.39 -0.07
N ARG A 477 -61.17 -3.60 1.15
CA ARG A 477 -62.59 -3.37 1.47
C ARG A 477 -62.97 -1.89 1.36
N THR A 478 -62.13 -0.96 1.80
CA THR A 478 -62.40 0.48 1.64
C THR A 478 -62.27 0.94 0.19
N ALA A 479 -61.38 0.33 -0.60
CA ALA A 479 -61.26 0.60 -2.03
C ALA A 479 -62.48 0.09 -2.83
N VAL A 480 -63.01 -1.10 -2.50
CA VAL A 480 -64.21 -1.65 -3.15
C VAL A 480 -65.46 -0.85 -2.78
N LEU A 481 -65.59 -0.37 -1.54
CA LEU A 481 -66.70 0.50 -1.12
C LEU A 481 -66.62 1.92 -1.72
N ALA A 482 -65.43 2.43 -2.02
CA ALA A 482 -65.25 3.69 -2.75
C ALA A 482 -65.32 3.53 -4.28
N GLY A 483 -65.22 2.30 -4.79
CA GLY A 483 -65.10 1.99 -6.22
C GLY A 483 -66.40 1.62 -6.95
N VAL A 484 -67.56 1.63 -6.28
CA VAL A 484 -68.86 1.41 -6.96
C VAL A 484 -69.36 2.67 -7.70
N SER A 485 -68.68 3.82 -7.59
CA SER A 485 -69.01 5.04 -8.33
C SER A 485 -67.97 5.48 -9.37
N GLY A 486 -66.95 4.66 -9.67
CA GLY A 486 -65.86 5.10 -10.57
C GLY A 486 -65.03 3.98 -11.19
N ALA A 487 -65.66 2.94 -11.72
CA ALA A 487 -64.98 1.94 -12.52
C ALA A 487 -64.74 2.49 -13.94
N MET A 488 -63.60 3.17 -14.19
CA MET A 488 -63.02 3.30 -15.54
C MET A 488 -61.59 3.92 -15.62
N ALA A 489 -60.93 4.32 -14.52
CA ALA A 489 -59.74 5.22 -14.66
C ALA A 489 -58.41 4.78 -14.01
N VAL A 490 -58.18 3.51 -13.67
CA VAL A 490 -56.87 3.11 -13.08
C VAL A 490 -56.34 1.79 -13.65
N LEU A 491 -55.76 1.87 -14.86
CA LEU A 491 -54.84 0.87 -15.43
C LEU A 491 -53.44 1.48 -15.70
N GLY A 492 -53.05 2.51 -14.93
CA GLY A 492 -51.91 3.38 -15.24
C GLY A 492 -50.74 3.37 -14.25
N THR A 493 -50.57 2.36 -13.39
CA THR A 493 -49.48 2.31 -12.40
C THR A 493 -48.68 1.01 -12.45
N GLY A 494 -48.19 0.66 -13.64
CA GLY A 494 -47.36 -0.54 -13.88
C GLY A 494 -45.84 -0.33 -13.83
N LEU A 495 -45.33 0.89 -13.61
CA LEU A 495 -43.93 1.21 -13.93
C LEU A 495 -42.95 1.32 -12.76
N PHE A 496 -43.33 1.00 -11.51
CA PHE A 496 -42.39 0.99 -10.38
C PHE A 496 -41.90 -0.41 -9.95
N VAL A 497 -42.33 -1.48 -10.62
CA VAL A 497 -41.92 -2.86 -10.29
C VAL A 497 -40.67 -3.31 -11.07
N GLY A 498 -40.33 -2.66 -12.20
CA GLY A 498 -39.26 -3.11 -13.10
C GLY A 498 -37.85 -3.09 -12.50
N ALA A 499 -37.46 -2.02 -11.81
CA ALA A 499 -36.08 -1.87 -11.32
C ALA A 499 -35.74 -2.78 -10.12
N VAL A 500 -36.73 -3.22 -9.34
CA VAL A 500 -36.53 -4.13 -8.19
C VAL A 500 -36.73 -5.59 -8.61
N ALA A 501 -37.61 -5.86 -9.59
CA ALA A 501 -37.79 -7.21 -10.14
C ALA A 501 -36.57 -7.66 -10.97
N GLU A 502 -35.90 -6.77 -11.69
CA GLU A 502 -34.71 -7.12 -12.48
C GLU A 502 -33.49 -7.48 -11.61
N GLN A 503 -33.33 -6.86 -10.44
CA GLN A 503 -32.25 -7.19 -9.52
C GLN A 503 -32.46 -8.58 -8.89
N LEU A 504 -33.72 -8.98 -8.67
CA LEU A 504 -34.08 -10.32 -8.18
C LEU A 504 -33.80 -11.41 -9.23
N VAL A 505 -33.99 -11.13 -10.53
CA VAL A 505 -33.77 -12.10 -11.61
C VAL A 505 -32.29 -12.44 -11.79
N VAL A 506 -31.38 -11.47 -11.56
CA VAL A 506 -29.92 -11.69 -11.67
C VAL A 506 -29.39 -12.53 -10.52
N ASP A 507 -29.85 -12.29 -9.29
CA ASP A 507 -29.45 -13.09 -8.12
C ASP A 507 -30.09 -14.49 -8.14
N GLU A 508 -31.32 -14.62 -8.65
CA GLU A 508 -32.01 -15.91 -8.79
C GLU A 508 -31.33 -16.83 -9.81
N ALA A 509 -30.68 -16.29 -10.84
CA ALA A 509 -29.93 -17.08 -11.82
C ALA A 509 -28.68 -17.74 -11.20
N LEU A 510 -27.94 -17.01 -10.36
CA LEU A 510 -26.79 -17.53 -9.62
C LEU A 510 -27.22 -18.58 -8.59
N GLN A 511 -28.34 -18.33 -7.89
CA GLN A 511 -28.87 -19.26 -6.92
C GLN A 511 -29.40 -20.55 -7.56
N ARG A 512 -30.09 -20.49 -8.71
CA ARG A 512 -30.49 -21.69 -9.46
C ARG A 512 -29.30 -22.48 -10.01
N ALA A 513 -28.17 -21.82 -10.29
CA ALA A 513 -26.95 -22.52 -10.68
C ALA A 513 -26.33 -23.26 -9.48
N LEU A 514 -26.32 -22.64 -8.30
CA LEU A 514 -25.83 -23.24 -7.06
C LEU A 514 -26.75 -24.33 -6.48
N GLU A 515 -28.07 -24.21 -6.66
CA GLU A 515 -29.06 -25.22 -6.21
C GLU A 515 -29.09 -26.46 -7.12
N LYS A 516 -28.69 -26.32 -8.39
CA LYS A 516 -28.61 -27.44 -9.34
C LYS A 516 -27.29 -28.22 -9.26
N SER A 517 -26.24 -27.63 -8.69
CA SER A 517 -25.01 -28.35 -8.39
C SER A 517 -25.23 -29.24 -7.18
N ASP A 518 -25.15 -30.56 -7.38
CA ASP A 518 -25.17 -31.54 -6.31
C ASP A 518 -24.04 -31.23 -5.31
N PRO A 519 -24.34 -31.02 -4.01
CA PRO A 519 -23.34 -30.66 -3.01
C PRO A 519 -22.22 -31.70 -2.87
N ALA A 520 -22.41 -32.93 -3.34
CA ALA A 520 -21.38 -33.96 -3.36
C ALA A 520 -20.43 -33.92 -4.58
N SER A 521 -20.74 -33.10 -5.60
CA SER A 521 -19.95 -33.03 -6.84
C SER A 521 -19.83 -31.59 -7.37
N LEU A 522 -19.50 -30.64 -6.49
CA LEU A 522 -19.21 -29.25 -6.85
C LEU A 522 -17.98 -29.17 -7.78
N ASP A 523 -18.23 -29.36 -9.07
CA ASP A 523 -17.27 -29.19 -10.15
C ASP A 523 -16.91 -27.71 -10.25
N SER A 524 -15.62 -27.39 -10.09
CA SER A 524 -15.10 -26.02 -10.16
C SER A 524 -15.41 -25.36 -11.50
N ALA A 525 -15.60 -26.14 -12.58
CA ALA A 525 -16.03 -25.65 -13.88
C ALA A 525 -17.45 -25.06 -13.84
N ALA A 526 -18.38 -25.64 -13.07
CA ALA A 526 -19.76 -25.18 -12.97
C ALA A 526 -19.86 -23.84 -12.21
N ILE A 527 -19.06 -23.68 -11.15
CA ILE A 527 -18.98 -22.43 -10.38
C ILE A 527 -18.35 -21.32 -11.24
N THR A 528 -17.27 -21.64 -11.97
CA THR A 528 -16.61 -20.68 -12.86
C THR A 528 -17.54 -20.22 -13.99
N GLN A 529 -18.33 -21.14 -14.56
CA GLN A 529 -19.33 -20.81 -15.57
C GLN A 529 -20.46 -19.93 -15.02
N ALA A 530 -20.97 -20.22 -13.82
CA ALA A 530 -22.01 -19.41 -13.18
C ALA A 530 -21.54 -17.97 -12.87
N MET A 531 -20.26 -17.80 -12.49
CA MET A 531 -19.67 -16.48 -12.28
C MET A 531 -19.48 -15.71 -13.60
N ALA A 532 -19.10 -16.40 -14.69
CA ALA A 532 -18.98 -15.80 -16.02
C ALA A 532 -20.35 -15.33 -16.55
N ASP A 533 -21.40 -16.14 -16.37
CA ASP A 533 -22.77 -15.80 -16.77
C ASP A 533 -23.32 -14.61 -15.98
N HIS A 534 -23.00 -14.52 -14.69
CA HIS A 534 -23.35 -13.37 -13.85
C HIS A 534 -22.62 -12.08 -14.28
N ALA A 535 -21.33 -12.16 -14.65
CA ALA A 535 -20.58 -11.02 -15.18
C ALA A 535 -21.16 -10.53 -16.53
N ALA A 536 -21.55 -11.45 -17.41
CA ALA A 536 -22.19 -11.13 -18.68
C ALA A 536 -23.57 -10.49 -18.51
N ALA A 537 -24.35 -10.91 -17.50
CA ALA A 537 -25.65 -10.32 -17.17
C ALA A 537 -25.53 -8.86 -16.68
N ARG A 538 -24.49 -8.55 -15.87
CA ARG A 538 -24.20 -7.15 -15.47
C ARG A 538 -23.84 -6.26 -16.65
N GLN A 539 -23.04 -6.76 -17.59
CA GLN A 539 -22.61 -5.99 -18.75
C GLN A 539 -23.78 -5.59 -19.67
N ARG A 540 -24.84 -6.41 -19.76
CA ARG A 540 -26.07 -6.09 -20.50
C ARG A 540 -26.91 -5.00 -19.83
N ARG A 541 -26.90 -4.95 -18.49
CA ARG A 541 -27.62 -3.94 -17.69
C ARG A 541 -27.08 -2.53 -17.96
N ASP A 542 -25.75 -2.39 -17.95
CA ASP A 542 -25.11 -1.08 -18.10
C ASP A 542 -25.29 -0.52 -19.54
N GLY A 543 -25.62 -1.36 -20.52
CA GLY A 543 -26.01 -0.94 -21.87
C GLY A 543 -27.47 -0.45 -22.01
N LEU A 544 -28.38 -0.86 -21.12
CA LEU A 544 -29.81 -0.50 -21.18
C LEU A 544 -30.15 0.79 -20.40
N GLY A 545 -29.27 1.23 -19.48
CA GLY A 545 -29.45 2.45 -18.68
C GLY A 545 -29.45 3.77 -19.48
N ALA A 546 -29.05 3.76 -20.75
CA ALA A 546 -29.00 4.96 -21.60
C ALA A 546 -30.34 5.32 -22.28
N ALA A 547 -31.37 4.46 -22.22
CA ALA A 547 -32.58 4.62 -23.03
C ALA A 547 -33.82 5.18 -22.29
N SER A 548 -33.78 5.36 -20.96
CA SER A 548 -34.99 5.63 -20.16
C SER A 548 -35.24 7.10 -19.79
N ALA A 549 -34.48 8.05 -20.33
CA ALA A 549 -34.57 9.47 -19.98
C ALA A 549 -35.47 10.30 -20.93
N LEU A 550 -36.65 9.81 -21.34
CA LEU A 550 -37.60 10.59 -22.16
C LEU A 550 -39.02 10.02 -22.01
N SER A 551 -39.77 10.41 -20.97
CA SER A 551 -41.25 10.39 -20.94
C SER A 551 -41.82 10.84 -19.58
N PHE A 552 -41.96 12.16 -19.35
CA PHE A 552 -42.93 12.67 -18.37
C PHE A 552 -43.45 14.04 -18.77
N ALA A 553 -44.62 14.07 -19.40
CA ALA A 553 -45.50 15.23 -19.40
C ALA A 553 -46.95 14.78 -19.65
N VAL A 554 -47.88 15.41 -18.92
CA VAL A 554 -49.35 15.40 -19.10
C VAL A 554 -50.09 14.21 -18.46
N THR A 555 -50.79 14.42 -17.34
CA THR A 555 -52.18 14.93 -17.29
C THR A 555 -52.57 15.19 -15.84
N GLY A 556 -53.15 16.37 -15.57
CA GLY A 556 -53.77 16.71 -14.30
C GLY A 556 -55.30 16.66 -14.38
N LEU A 557 -55.89 16.73 -13.18
CA LEU A 557 -57.30 16.97 -12.86
C LEU A 557 -58.24 15.76 -12.87
N GLY A 558 -58.41 15.16 -11.68
CA GLY A 558 -59.50 14.23 -11.40
C GLY A 558 -59.43 13.47 -10.07
N VAL A 559 -58.98 14.05 -8.95
CA VAL A 559 -58.93 13.34 -7.65
C VAL A 559 -59.11 14.28 -6.45
N SER A 560 -60.35 14.58 -6.06
CA SER A 560 -60.62 15.33 -4.81
C SER A 560 -61.56 14.62 -3.82
N LEU A 561 -62.08 13.42 -4.15
CA LEU A 561 -62.87 12.59 -3.22
C LEU A 561 -62.24 11.24 -2.86
N THR A 562 -61.10 10.88 -3.46
CA THR A 562 -60.31 9.66 -3.12
C THR A 562 -59.16 9.93 -2.15
N VAL A 563 -58.89 11.19 -1.79
CA VAL A 563 -57.71 11.61 -1.00
C VAL A 563 -57.85 11.32 0.50
N THR A 564 -59.06 11.29 1.06
CA THR A 564 -59.27 11.11 2.50
C THR A 564 -59.28 9.63 2.92
N SER A 565 -59.88 8.73 2.13
CA SER A 565 -59.90 7.29 2.40
C SER A 565 -58.53 6.63 2.19
N GLY A 566 -57.74 7.11 1.21
CA GLY A 566 -56.37 6.64 0.96
C GLY A 566 -55.40 6.96 2.10
N ARG A 567 -55.58 8.07 2.83
CA ARG A 567 -54.70 8.44 3.96
C ARG A 567 -54.85 7.49 5.15
N PHE A 568 -56.07 7.08 5.50
CA PHE A 568 -56.29 6.12 6.58
C PHE A 568 -55.78 4.71 6.24
N ALA A 569 -55.93 4.29 4.97
CA ALA A 569 -55.34 3.04 4.48
C ALA A 569 -53.81 3.05 4.56
N LYS A 570 -53.17 4.16 4.17
CA LYS A 570 -51.72 4.33 4.23
C LYS A 570 -51.21 4.38 5.68
N GLN A 571 -51.91 5.07 6.58
CA GLN A 571 -51.58 5.10 8.01
C GLN A 571 -51.66 3.71 8.66
N ARG A 572 -52.67 2.89 8.32
CA ARG A 572 -52.79 1.50 8.83
C ARG A 572 -51.71 0.56 8.30
N LEU A 573 -51.24 0.75 7.07
CA LEU A 573 -50.09 0.00 6.55
C LEU A 573 -48.78 0.48 7.19
N GLN A 574 -48.63 1.79 7.41
CA GLN A 574 -47.48 2.36 8.10
C GLN A 574 -47.39 1.94 9.56
N SER A 575 -48.52 1.67 10.24
CA SER A 575 -48.52 1.23 11.64
C SER A 575 -48.04 -0.20 11.85
N VAL A 576 -48.04 -1.06 10.81
CA VAL A 576 -47.47 -2.42 10.90
C VAL A 576 -45.95 -2.39 10.73
N GLY A 577 -45.42 -1.40 10.01
CA GLY A 577 -44.00 -1.26 9.72
C GLY A 577 -43.43 -2.39 8.86
N PRO A 578 -42.21 -2.21 8.31
CA PRO A 578 -41.47 -3.32 7.72
C PRO A 578 -41.09 -4.31 8.82
N TRP A 579 -41.03 -5.61 8.47
CA TRP A 579 -40.54 -6.63 9.40
C TRP A 579 -39.07 -6.38 9.78
N GLN A 580 -38.82 -6.32 11.08
CA GLN A 580 -37.50 -6.11 11.70
C GLN A 580 -37.29 -7.19 12.76
N PRO A 581 -36.66 -8.34 12.42
CA PRO A 581 -36.50 -9.45 13.36
C PRO A 581 -35.69 -9.07 14.60
N GLU A 582 -34.84 -8.05 14.52
CA GLU A 582 -34.06 -7.48 15.62
C GLU A 582 -34.91 -6.86 16.76
N LEU A 583 -36.21 -6.59 16.52
CA LEU A 583 -37.12 -6.03 17.52
C LEU A 583 -37.99 -7.08 18.24
N VAL A 584 -37.73 -8.36 18.02
CA VAL A 584 -38.48 -9.44 18.69
C VAL A 584 -38.00 -9.57 20.14
N GLU A 585 -38.78 -9.00 21.06
CA GLU A 585 -38.54 -9.08 22.52
C GLU A 585 -38.78 -10.48 23.10
#